data_AF-A0A4R8TC17-F1
#
_entry.id   AF-A0A4R8TC17-F1
#
_cell.length_a   1.000
_cell.length_b   1.000
_cell.length_c   1.000
_cell.angle_alpha   90.00
_cell.angle_beta   90.00
_cell.angle_gamma   90.00
#
_symmetry.space_group_name_H-M   'P 1'
#
loop_
_entity.id
_entity.type
_entity.pdbx_description
1 polymer ?
#
loop_
_entity_poly.entity_id
_entity_poly.type
_entity_poly.pdbx_seq_one_letter_code
_entity_poly.pdbx_strand_id
1 'polypeptide(L)'
;MQPPSLAAVGTLTLLTLAKTALACDGYLFCHCYDSNGVPNDAITQTVCNRYTAGQTKMIDANPWSDGARECSITTTTEGIWVGKSWFAYAFGSCDWSTMCSEAGATGSESSCRDHPPVGDGSYSGYYVLGHS
;
A
#
# COMPACT_ATOMS: atom_id res chain seq x y z
N MET A 1 -28.98 51.00 28.23
CA MET A 1 -29.06 49.70 27.51
C MET A 1 -27.64 49.34 27.13
N GLN A 2 -27.12 48.24 27.69
CA GLN A 2 -25.72 47.83 27.61
C GLN A 2 -25.53 46.87 26.42
N PRO A 3 -24.55 47.07 25.52
CA PRO A 3 -24.29 46.11 24.46
C PRO A 3 -23.65 44.84 25.06
N PRO A 4 -24.02 43.64 24.59
CA PRO A 4 -23.46 42.40 25.11
C PRO A 4 -21.98 42.21 24.71
N SER A 5 -21.23 41.68 25.67
CA SER A 5 -19.83 41.29 25.65
C SER A 5 -19.41 40.45 24.44
N LEU A 6 -18.16 40.68 24.02
CA LEU A 6 -17.36 39.81 23.17
C LEU A 6 -17.31 38.38 23.74
N ALA A 7 -18.09 37.46 23.16
CA ALA A 7 -17.97 36.04 23.44
C ALA A 7 -16.92 35.45 22.48
N ALA A 8 -15.74 35.22 23.06
CA ALA A 8 -14.78 34.17 22.76
C ALA A 8 -14.69 33.67 21.30
N VAL A 9 -13.64 34.13 20.63
CA VAL A 9 -12.99 33.48 19.49
C VAL A 9 -12.66 32.03 19.89
N GLY A 10 -13.54 31.10 19.51
CA GLY A 10 -13.32 29.65 19.62
C GLY A 10 -12.75 29.12 18.31
N THR A 11 -11.48 29.36 18.05
CA THR A 11 -10.74 28.72 16.95
C THR A 11 -10.56 27.23 17.30
N LEU A 12 -11.56 26.40 17.02
CA LEU A 12 -11.33 24.95 17.00
C LEU A 12 -10.51 24.64 15.75
N THR A 13 -9.22 24.46 16.00
CA THR A 13 -8.19 23.91 15.14
C THR A 13 -8.74 22.82 14.22
N LEU A 14 -8.70 23.09 12.90
CA LEU A 14 -8.66 22.05 11.88
C LEU A 14 -7.43 21.18 12.18
N LEU A 15 -7.62 20.00 12.78
CA LEU A 15 -6.67 18.91 12.62
C LEU A 15 -6.75 18.50 11.14
N THR A 16 -6.07 19.24 10.28
CA THR A 16 -5.69 18.73 8.97
C THR A 16 -4.83 17.50 9.28
N LEU A 17 -5.43 16.31 9.15
CA LEU A 17 -4.70 15.06 9.02
C LEU A 17 -3.65 15.32 7.96
N ALA A 18 -2.41 15.52 8.39
CA ALA A 18 -1.26 15.44 7.53
C ALA A 18 -1.21 13.97 7.10
N LYS A 19 -2.01 13.62 6.09
CA LYS A 19 -1.76 12.44 5.29
C LYS A 19 -0.39 12.72 4.68
N THR A 20 0.65 12.23 5.34
CA THR A 20 1.97 12.16 4.74
C THR A 20 1.75 11.40 3.46
N ALA A 21 1.68 12.12 2.34
CA ALA A 21 1.59 11.51 1.04
C ALA A 21 2.89 10.72 0.89
N LEU A 22 2.83 9.44 1.25
CA LEU A 22 3.83 8.47 0.83
C LEU A 22 3.87 8.63 -0.68
N ALA A 23 5.00 9.09 -1.21
CA ALA A 23 5.18 9.18 -2.65
C ALA A 23 4.88 7.79 -3.21
N CYS A 24 3.89 7.69 -4.09
CA CYS A 24 3.48 6.42 -4.67
C CYS A 24 4.69 5.74 -5.30
N ASP A 25 4.97 4.49 -4.92
CA ASP A 25 6.14 3.75 -5.38
C ASP A 25 5.80 2.26 -5.54
N GLY A 26 6.70 1.51 -6.16
CA GLY A 26 6.61 0.07 -6.37
C GLY A 26 7.18 -0.72 -5.19
N TYR A 27 6.44 -1.73 -4.75
CA TYR A 27 6.82 -2.61 -3.65
C TYR A 27 6.57 -4.09 -3.96
N LEU A 28 7.27 -4.99 -3.28
CA LEU A 28 7.17 -6.43 -3.49
C LEU A 28 6.16 -7.10 -2.56
N PHE A 29 5.91 -6.49 -1.40
CA PHE A 29 5.00 -6.99 -0.38
C PHE A 29 4.09 -5.88 0.09
N CYS A 30 2.79 -6.16 0.20
CA CYS A 30 1.82 -5.21 0.74
C CYS A 30 0.74 -5.90 1.57
N HIS A 31 0.23 -5.19 2.59
CA HIS A 31 -0.97 -5.55 3.34
C HIS A 31 -1.81 -4.34 3.73
N CYS A 32 -3.06 -4.60 4.09
CA CYS A 32 -4.03 -3.61 4.55
C CYS A 32 -4.10 -3.59 6.08
N TYR A 33 -4.41 -2.43 6.66
CA TYR A 33 -4.70 -2.29 8.09
C TYR A 33 -6.15 -1.89 8.37
N ASP A 34 -6.59 -2.19 9.57
CA ASP A 34 -7.74 -1.54 10.20
C ASP A 34 -7.35 -0.20 10.85
N SER A 35 -8.35 0.60 11.23
CA SER A 35 -8.16 1.95 11.79
C SER A 35 -7.39 1.96 13.11
N ASN A 36 -7.31 0.82 13.79
CA ASN A 36 -6.55 0.62 15.03
C ASN A 36 -5.09 0.21 14.77
N GLY A 37 -4.64 0.16 13.52
CA GLY A 37 -3.29 -0.24 13.13
C GLY A 37 -3.05 -1.76 13.17
N VAL A 38 -4.12 -2.57 13.26
CA VAL A 38 -4.01 -4.04 13.22
C VAL A 38 -4.04 -4.51 11.76
N PRO A 39 -3.12 -5.39 11.33
CA PRO A 39 -3.18 -5.99 9.99
C PRO A 39 -4.50 -6.71 9.74
N ASN A 40 -5.10 -6.49 8.57
CA ASN A 40 -6.35 -7.13 8.17
C ASN A 40 -6.10 -8.14 7.04
N ASP A 41 -5.86 -9.40 7.41
CA ASP A 41 -5.55 -10.49 6.49
C ASP A 41 -6.69 -10.77 5.50
N ALA A 42 -7.95 -10.64 5.93
CA ALA A 42 -9.11 -10.93 5.09
C ALA A 42 -9.24 -9.91 3.95
N ILE A 43 -9.02 -8.63 4.27
CA ILE A 43 -9.01 -7.56 3.28
C ILE A 43 -7.76 -7.64 2.40
N THR A 44 -6.60 -7.92 3.00
CA THR A 44 -5.36 -8.13 2.26
C THR A 44 -5.51 -9.25 1.24
N GLN A 45 -6.10 -10.39 1.63
CA GLN A 45 -6.39 -11.50 0.72
C GLN A 45 -7.37 -11.08 -0.39
N THR A 46 -8.38 -10.27 -0.07
CA THR A 46 -9.35 -9.75 -1.04
C THR A 46 -8.65 -8.87 -2.10
N VAL A 47 -7.80 -7.93 -1.67
CA VAL A 47 -7.00 -7.10 -2.57
C VAL A 47 -6.01 -7.96 -3.38
N CYS A 48 -5.34 -8.91 -2.73
CA CYS A 48 -4.40 -9.83 -3.39
C CYS A 48 -5.06 -10.62 -4.53
N ASN A 49 -6.36 -10.96 -4.38
CA ASN A 49 -7.15 -11.68 -5.38
C ASN A 49 -7.66 -10.80 -6.54
N ARG A 50 -7.45 -9.48 -6.52
CA ARG A 50 -7.81 -8.58 -7.64
C ARG A 50 -6.84 -8.68 -8.81
N TYR A 51 -5.65 -9.22 -8.57
CA TYR A 51 -4.65 -9.46 -9.62
C TYR A 51 -4.97 -10.74 -10.41
N THR A 52 -4.37 -10.87 -11.59
CA THR A 52 -4.60 -12.07 -12.42
C THR A 52 -4.16 -13.33 -11.66
N ALA A 53 -4.97 -14.38 -11.73
CA ALA A 53 -4.70 -15.63 -11.03
C ALA A 53 -3.26 -16.13 -11.31
N GLY A 54 -2.50 -16.39 -10.23
CA GLY A 54 -1.11 -16.85 -10.31
C GLY A 54 -0.06 -15.74 -10.42
N GLN A 55 -0.45 -14.45 -10.43
CA GLN A 55 0.49 -13.33 -10.31
C GLN A 55 0.83 -12.97 -8.86
N THR A 56 -0.05 -13.31 -7.92
CA THR A 56 0.08 -12.96 -6.51
C THR A 56 -0.28 -14.14 -5.61
N LYS A 57 0.22 -14.11 -4.37
CA LYS A 57 -0.21 -15.01 -3.29
C LYS A 57 -0.15 -14.30 -1.95
N MET A 58 -1.00 -14.73 -1.02
CA MET A 58 -0.76 -14.46 0.39
C MET A 58 0.42 -15.29 0.88
N ILE A 59 1.33 -14.65 1.60
CA ILE A 59 2.42 -15.29 2.33
C ILE A 59 2.23 -15.07 3.83
N ASP A 60 2.76 -15.99 4.62
CA ASP A 60 2.75 -15.84 6.06
C ASP A 60 3.72 -14.75 6.51
N ALA A 61 3.45 -14.20 7.70
CA ALA A 61 4.36 -13.28 8.36
C ALA A 61 5.75 -13.90 8.46
N ASN A 62 6.76 -13.10 8.15
CA ASN A 62 8.16 -13.50 8.15
C ASN A 62 8.98 -12.47 8.96
N PRO A 63 10.27 -12.73 9.27
CA PRO A 63 11.08 -11.85 10.10
C PRO A 63 11.23 -10.41 9.59
N TRP A 64 10.90 -10.14 8.32
CA TRP A 64 10.96 -8.81 7.70
C TRP A 64 9.58 -8.14 7.59
N SER A 65 8.50 -8.87 7.90
CA SER A 65 7.16 -8.31 8.07
C SER A 65 7.02 -7.68 9.46
N ASP A 66 6.05 -6.78 9.61
CA ASP A 66 5.61 -6.23 10.90
C ASP A 66 4.72 -7.21 11.71
N GLY A 67 4.75 -8.50 11.38
CA GLY A 67 3.89 -9.52 11.95
C GLY A 67 2.59 -9.75 11.17
N ALA A 68 2.36 -9.03 10.07
CA ALA A 68 1.22 -9.23 9.17
C ALA A 68 1.46 -10.36 8.16
N ARG A 69 0.38 -11.00 7.71
CA ARG A 69 0.41 -11.75 6.45
C ARG A 69 0.33 -10.76 5.30
N GLU A 70 1.07 -11.03 4.23
CA GLU A 70 1.26 -10.06 3.14
C GLU A 70 0.88 -10.69 1.81
N CYS A 71 0.44 -9.86 0.88
CA CYS A 71 0.41 -10.27 -0.52
C CYS A 71 1.80 -10.10 -1.12
N SER A 72 2.23 -11.10 -1.90
CA SER A 72 3.52 -11.15 -2.58
C SER A 72 3.31 -11.49 -4.05
N ILE A 73 4.17 -10.95 -4.91
CA ILE A 73 4.22 -11.32 -6.33
C ILE A 73 4.78 -12.73 -6.50
N THR A 74 4.09 -13.57 -7.28
CA THR A 74 4.47 -14.97 -7.53
C THR A 74 5.00 -15.25 -8.92
N THR A 75 5.03 -14.25 -9.79
CA THR A 75 5.39 -14.45 -11.19
C THR A 75 6.74 -15.16 -11.27
N THR A 76 6.78 -16.32 -11.94
CA THR A 76 8.02 -17.12 -12.11
C THR A 76 9.10 -16.36 -12.87
N THR A 77 8.73 -15.25 -13.50
CA THR A 77 9.61 -14.21 -14.02
C THR A 77 9.48 -13.00 -13.10
N GLU A 78 10.58 -12.60 -12.45
CA GLU A 78 10.65 -11.46 -11.51
C GLU A 78 10.40 -10.09 -12.18
N GLY A 79 10.13 -10.07 -13.50
CA GLY A 79 10.01 -8.87 -14.30
C GLY A 79 9.72 -9.14 -15.78
N ILE A 80 9.86 -8.08 -16.59
CA ILE A 80 9.67 -8.08 -18.05
C ILE A 80 10.83 -7.40 -18.77
N TRP A 81 11.12 -7.88 -19.98
CA TRP A 81 11.95 -7.15 -20.93
C TRP A 81 11.11 -6.11 -21.67
N VAL A 82 11.51 -4.84 -21.59
CA VAL A 82 11.03 -3.77 -22.47
C VAL A 82 12.21 -3.30 -23.31
N GLY A 83 12.21 -3.69 -24.59
CA GLY A 83 13.37 -3.47 -25.46
C GLY A 83 14.61 -4.23 -24.96
N LYS A 84 15.66 -3.49 -24.59
CA LYS A 84 16.93 -4.04 -24.05
C LYS A 84 17.05 -3.92 -22.53
N SER A 85 15.98 -3.53 -21.86
CA SER A 85 15.96 -3.24 -20.43
C SER A 85 15.04 -4.21 -19.69
N TRP A 86 15.50 -4.73 -18.56
CA TRP A 86 14.73 -5.60 -17.69
C TRP A 86 14.11 -4.77 -16.56
N PHE A 87 12.80 -4.93 -16.32
CA PHE A 87 12.04 -4.21 -15.29
C PHE A 87 11.39 -5.22 -14.35
N ALA A 88 11.60 -5.08 -13.05
CA ALA A 88 10.97 -5.95 -12.06
C ALA A 88 9.47 -5.68 -11.93
N TYR A 89 8.67 -6.65 -11.49
CA TYR A 89 7.27 -6.39 -11.15
C TYR A 89 7.10 -5.84 -9.73
N ALA A 90 6.06 -5.02 -9.52
CA ALA A 90 5.78 -4.37 -8.24
C ALA A 90 4.27 -4.14 -8.01
N PHE A 91 3.86 -4.02 -6.76
CA PHE A 91 2.61 -3.39 -6.34
C PHE A 91 2.79 -1.88 -6.21
N GLY A 92 1.85 -1.09 -6.74
CA GLY A 92 1.85 0.36 -6.52
C GLY A 92 1.23 0.69 -5.17
N SER A 93 1.96 1.34 -4.26
CA SER A 93 1.49 1.57 -2.88
C SER A 93 0.21 2.41 -2.79
N CYS A 94 0.06 3.45 -3.62
CA CYS A 94 -1.15 4.29 -3.62
C CYS A 94 -2.38 3.57 -4.18
N ASP A 95 -2.16 2.76 -5.21
CA ASP A 95 -3.21 1.95 -5.80
C ASP A 95 -3.65 0.86 -4.82
N TRP A 96 -2.69 0.23 -4.15
CA TRP A 96 -2.92 -0.71 -3.07
C TRP A 96 -3.75 -0.10 -1.93
N SER A 97 -3.38 1.10 -1.45
CA SER A 97 -4.14 1.82 -0.40
C SER A 97 -5.60 2.10 -0.84
N THR A 98 -5.80 2.46 -2.11
CA THR A 98 -7.13 2.65 -2.69
C THR A 98 -7.92 1.35 -2.66
N MET A 99 -7.33 0.25 -3.12
CA MET A 99 -7.98 -1.06 -3.11
C MET A 99 -8.30 -1.57 -1.69
N CYS A 100 -7.42 -1.32 -0.71
CA CYS A 100 -7.71 -1.62 0.70
C CYS A 100 -8.98 -0.90 1.15
N SER A 101 -9.06 0.42 0.88
CA SER A 101 -10.22 1.24 1.23
C SER A 101 -11.51 0.73 0.57
N GLU A 102 -11.45 0.42 -0.73
CA GLU A 102 -12.60 -0.13 -1.48
C GLU A 102 -13.03 -1.52 -0.99
N ALA A 103 -12.09 -2.34 -0.52
CA ALA A 103 -12.36 -3.63 0.07
C ALA A 103 -12.87 -3.54 1.53
N GLY A 104 -13.01 -2.33 2.08
CA GLY A 104 -13.58 -2.07 3.40
C GLY A 104 -12.56 -1.93 4.52
N ALA A 105 -11.28 -1.69 4.20
CA ALA A 105 -10.27 -1.43 5.23
C ALA A 105 -10.68 -0.18 6.01
N THR A 106 -10.67 -0.30 7.34
CA THR A 106 -11.00 0.83 8.19
C THR A 106 -9.80 1.76 8.41
N GLY A 107 -8.58 1.28 8.15
CA GLY A 107 -7.36 2.08 8.13
C GLY A 107 -7.20 2.81 6.80
N SER A 108 -6.68 4.04 6.85
CA SER A 108 -6.44 4.85 5.64
C SER A 108 -5.15 4.50 4.91
N GLU A 109 -4.29 3.69 5.53
CA GLU A 109 -2.95 3.38 5.04
C GLU A 109 -2.81 1.89 4.77
N SER A 110 -2.12 1.56 3.69
CA SER A 110 -1.53 0.25 3.47
C SER A 110 -0.08 0.25 3.90
N SER A 111 0.42 -0.86 4.43
CA SER A 111 1.87 -1.06 4.53
C SER A 111 2.34 -1.79 3.29
N CYS A 112 3.26 -1.16 2.57
CA CYS A 112 3.98 -1.78 1.49
C CYS A 112 5.47 -1.69 1.80
N ARG A 113 6.19 -2.78 1.57
CA ARG A 113 7.62 -2.87 1.87
C ARG A 113 8.38 -3.62 0.79
N ASP A 114 9.69 -3.45 0.86
CA ASP A 114 10.70 -3.89 -0.10
C ASP A 114 10.44 -3.37 -1.51
N HIS A 115 11.27 -2.42 -1.95
CA HIS A 115 11.22 -1.97 -3.33
C HIS A 115 11.85 -3.04 -4.24
N PRO A 116 11.30 -3.26 -5.44
CA PRO A 116 12.03 -3.93 -6.49
C PRO A 116 13.18 -3.02 -6.98
N PRO A 117 14.33 -3.59 -7.33
CA PRO A 117 14.75 -4.98 -7.15
C PRO A 117 15.47 -5.27 -5.83
N VAL A 118 15.54 -6.55 -5.46
CA VAL A 118 16.41 -7.05 -4.37
C VAL A 118 17.60 -7.78 -5.00
N GLY A 119 18.82 -7.24 -4.82
CA GLY A 119 20.08 -7.84 -5.28
C GLY A 119 20.73 -7.18 -6.50
N ASP A 120 21.92 -7.69 -6.85
CA ASP A 120 22.93 -7.04 -7.72
C ASP A 120 22.60 -7.06 -9.23
N GLY A 121 21.46 -7.62 -9.61
CA GLY A 121 21.02 -7.73 -11.00
C GLY A 121 20.72 -6.37 -11.62
N SER A 122 21.06 -6.18 -12.90
CA SER A 122 20.83 -4.95 -13.65
C SER A 122 19.34 -4.78 -14.01
N TYR A 123 18.52 -4.41 -13.04
CA TYR A 123 17.18 -3.91 -13.30
C TYR A 123 17.25 -2.44 -13.73
N SER A 124 16.49 -2.09 -14.76
CA SER A 124 16.34 -0.71 -15.20
C SER A 124 15.28 0.06 -14.40
N GLY A 125 14.52 -0.64 -13.56
CA GLY A 125 13.43 -0.10 -12.74
C GLY A 125 12.38 -1.18 -12.45
N TYR A 126 11.15 -0.75 -12.18
CA TYR A 126 10.02 -1.64 -11.97
C TYR A 126 8.80 -1.27 -12.83
N TYR A 127 7.88 -2.21 -12.97
CA TYR A 127 6.56 -2.07 -13.58
C TYR A 127 5.49 -2.43 -12.56
N VAL A 128 4.57 -1.49 -12.31
CA VAL A 128 3.43 -1.75 -11.42
C VAL A 128 2.47 -2.72 -12.10
N LEU A 129 2.17 -3.84 -11.44
CA LEU A 129 1.17 -4.79 -11.89
C LEU A 129 -0.20 -4.12 -11.92
N GLY A 130 -0.90 -4.26 -13.05
CA GLY A 130 -2.31 -3.90 -13.12
C GLY A 130 -3.16 -4.93 -12.37
N HIS A 131 -4.23 -4.46 -11.73
CA HIS A 131 -5.28 -5.30 -11.16
C HIS A 131 -6.58 -5.16 -11.97
N SER A 132 -7.54 -6.06 -11.71
CA SER A 132 -8.90 -6.03 -12.25
C SER A 132 -9.89 -5.28 -11.36
#